data_AF-A0A1G9Y5I5-F1
#
_entry.id   AF-A0A1G9Y5I5-F1
#
_cell.length_a   1.000
_cell.length_b   1.000
_cell.length_c   1.000
_cell.angle_alpha   90.00
_cell.angle_beta   90.00
_cell.angle_gamma   90.00
#
_symmetry.space_group_name_H-M   'P 1'
#
loop_
_entity.id
_entity.type
_entity.pdbx_description
1 polymer ?
#
loop_
_entity_poly.entity_id
_entity_poly.type
_entity_poly.pdbx_seq_one_letter_code
_entity_poly.pdbx_strand_id
1 'polypeptide(L)'
;MEYCLADAKEKNKSGVCMLGSNKQKAWPADQSFAKKYGFEVVDSTENGYELLARSFDGTIPKFAPQVKDNRIENNELTIYYDRQCPYVNQAIERIKQYCGLNRVPVSLIEVDTLQKAKELPCVFNNWGVFYKGIFETVNVLDIAYLKRILKK
;
A
#
# COMPACT_ATOMS: atom_id res chain seq x y z
N MET A 1 22.05 -0.07 0.45
CA MET A 1 21.56 -0.65 1.72
C MET A 1 22.57 -0.47 2.85
N GLU A 2 23.85 -0.80 2.66
CA GLU A 2 24.88 -0.66 3.71
C GLU A 2 24.91 0.72 4.35
N TYR A 3 24.93 1.79 3.54
CA TYR A 3 24.83 3.17 4.03
C TYR A 3 23.56 3.42 4.88
N CYS A 4 22.40 2.91 4.47
CA CYS A 4 21.14 3.07 5.21
C CYS A 4 21.21 2.40 6.60
N LEU A 5 21.81 1.20 6.68
CA LEU A 5 22.00 0.51 7.96
C LEU A 5 23.01 1.24 8.85
N ALA A 6 24.09 1.78 8.28
CA ALA A 6 25.08 2.56 9.01
C ALA A 6 24.48 3.86 9.56
N ASP A 7 23.77 4.63 8.73
CA ASP A 7 23.11 5.87 9.12
C ASP A 7 22.04 5.65 10.20
N ALA A 8 21.26 4.56 10.09
CA ALA A 8 20.28 4.20 11.12
C ALA A 8 20.94 3.90 12.47
N LYS A 9 22.10 3.22 12.49
CA LYS A 9 22.87 2.98 13.71
C LYS A 9 23.47 4.27 14.28
N GLU A 10 24.09 5.10 13.44
CA GLU A 10 24.66 6.39 13.84
C GLU A 10 23.61 7.31 14.46
N LYS A 11 22.39 7.29 13.94
CA LYS A 11 21.24 8.04 14.46
C LYS A 11 20.49 7.34 15.60
N ASN A 12 21.06 6.30 16.19
CA ASN A 12 20.48 5.52 17.30
C ASN A 12 19.03 5.07 17.03
N LYS A 13 18.72 4.63 15.81
CA LYS A 13 17.42 4.04 15.48
C LYS A 13 17.36 2.59 15.95
N SER A 14 16.16 2.09 16.25
CA SER A 14 15.94 0.68 16.61
C SER A 14 16.18 -0.32 15.48
N GLY A 15 16.22 0.15 14.23
CA GLY A 15 16.43 -0.69 13.06
C GLY A 15 15.95 -0.02 11.78
N VAL A 16 15.91 -0.80 10.70
CA VAL A 16 15.33 -0.42 9.41
C VAL A 16 14.20 -1.37 9.07
N CYS A 17 13.12 -0.85 8.51
CA CYS A 17 12.01 -1.66 8.02
C CYS A 17 11.71 -1.36 6.55
N MET A 18 11.09 -2.33 5.88
CA MET A 18 10.72 -2.23 4.48
C MET A 18 9.48 -3.06 4.20
N LEU A 19 8.69 -2.62 3.22
CA LEU A 19 7.59 -3.41 2.68
C LEU A 19 8.15 -4.39 1.64
N GLY A 20 7.82 -5.66 1.81
CA GLY A 20 8.15 -6.75 0.90
C GLY A 20 6.89 -7.53 0.49
N SER A 21 7.08 -8.62 -0.24
CA SER A 21 5.99 -9.55 -0.57
C SER A 21 6.47 -10.98 -0.79
N ASN A 22 5.69 -11.95 -0.30
CA ASN A 22 6.04 -13.38 -0.34
C ASN A 22 6.24 -13.94 -1.77
N LYS A 23 5.70 -13.23 -2.76
CA LYS A 23 5.91 -13.40 -4.20
C LYS A 23 6.20 -12.04 -4.79
N GLN A 24 7.01 -11.97 -5.84
CA GLN A 24 7.34 -10.69 -6.48
C GLN A 24 6.08 -9.94 -6.91
N LYS A 25 5.94 -8.69 -6.44
CA LYS A 25 4.89 -7.75 -6.84
C LYS A 25 5.52 -6.59 -7.62
N ALA A 26 4.71 -5.72 -8.23
CA ALA A 26 5.19 -4.69 -9.14
C ALA A 26 6.15 -3.66 -8.49
N TRP A 27 5.97 -3.36 -7.20
CA TRP A 27 6.68 -2.26 -6.52
C TRP A 27 7.70 -2.67 -5.47
N PRO A 28 7.44 -3.67 -4.59
CA PRO A 28 8.39 -4.06 -3.57
C PRO A 28 9.70 -4.59 -4.17
N ALA A 29 10.82 -4.29 -3.51
CA ALA A 29 12.11 -4.84 -3.87
C ALA A 29 12.11 -6.37 -3.77
N ASP A 30 12.98 -7.01 -4.55
CA ASP A 30 13.19 -8.46 -4.48
C ASP A 30 13.61 -8.85 -3.05
N GLN A 31 12.91 -9.83 -2.47
CA GLN A 31 13.19 -10.26 -1.10
C GLN A 31 14.57 -10.87 -0.91
N SER A 32 15.15 -11.48 -1.95
CA SER A 32 16.52 -12.00 -1.90
C SER A 32 17.52 -10.88 -1.61
N PHE A 33 17.28 -9.67 -2.12
CA PHE A 33 18.07 -8.49 -1.80
C PHE A 33 17.96 -8.15 -0.32
N ALA A 34 16.76 -8.08 0.25
CA ALA A 34 16.56 -7.78 1.66
C ALA A 34 17.20 -8.84 2.58
N LYS A 35 17.04 -10.13 2.25
CA LYS A 35 17.63 -11.25 3.00
C LYS A 35 19.16 -11.19 3.02
N LYS A 36 19.81 -10.79 1.93
CA LYS A 36 21.27 -10.59 1.86
C LYS A 36 21.78 -9.60 2.93
N TYR A 37 20.95 -8.64 3.34
CA TYR A 37 21.27 -7.66 4.38
C TYR A 37 20.70 -8.01 5.75
N GLY A 38 20.23 -9.25 5.95
CA GLY A 38 19.77 -9.77 7.23
C GLY A 38 18.39 -9.26 7.67
N PHE A 39 17.57 -8.77 6.74
CA PHE A 39 16.17 -8.47 7.02
C PHE A 39 15.37 -9.77 7.19
N GLU A 40 14.45 -9.75 8.14
CA GLU A 40 13.56 -10.87 8.46
C GLU A 40 12.10 -10.45 8.31
N VAL A 41 11.24 -11.41 8.00
CA VAL A 41 9.78 -11.19 7.98
C VAL A 41 9.29 -11.13 9.41
N VAL A 42 8.70 -9.99 9.80
CA VAL A 42 8.21 -9.76 11.18
C VAL A 42 6.69 -9.60 11.26
N ASP A 43 6.02 -9.36 10.14
CA ASP A 43 4.56 -9.38 10.04
C ASP A 43 4.15 -9.65 8.57
N SER A 44 2.92 -10.07 8.36
CA SER A 44 2.39 -10.37 7.02
C SER A 44 0.89 -10.10 6.91
N THR A 45 0.42 -9.97 5.67
CA THR A 45 -0.99 -9.84 5.31
C THR A 45 -1.45 -11.02 4.47
N GLU A 46 -2.75 -11.32 4.49
CA GLU A 46 -3.31 -12.45 3.74
C GLU A 46 -3.13 -12.31 2.21
N ASN A 47 -3.08 -11.07 1.70
CA ASN A 47 -2.85 -10.78 0.28
C ASN A 47 -1.35 -10.79 -0.11
N GLY A 48 -0.48 -11.31 0.76
CA GLY A 48 0.91 -11.67 0.46
C GLY A 48 1.90 -10.50 0.53
N TYR A 49 1.57 -9.42 1.23
CA TYR A 49 2.57 -8.44 1.63
C TYR A 49 3.24 -8.85 2.94
N GLU A 50 4.50 -8.49 3.08
CA GLU A 50 5.30 -8.79 4.25
C GLU A 50 5.96 -7.53 4.76
N LEU A 51 6.04 -7.40 6.07
CA LEU A 51 6.83 -6.37 6.72
C LEU A 51 8.18 -6.97 7.06
N LEU A 52 9.22 -6.42 6.47
CA LEU A 52 10.59 -6.85 6.66
C LEU A 52 11.28 -5.90 7.65
N ALA A 53 12.05 -6.44 8.59
CA ALA A 53 12.82 -5.63 9.53
C ALA A 53 14.24 -6.16 9.71
N ARG A 54 15.19 -5.23 9.77
CA ARG A 54 16.52 -5.44 10.35
C ARG A 54 16.56 -4.67 11.66
N SER A 55 16.17 -5.34 12.74
CA SER A 55 16.21 -4.78 14.09
C SER A 55 17.63 -4.79 14.65
N PHE A 56 17.99 -3.77 15.44
CA PHE A 56 19.26 -3.67 16.14
C PHE A 56 19.10 -3.92 17.65
N ASP A 57 17.91 -3.74 18.19
CA ASP A 57 17.60 -3.80 19.63
C ASP A 57 16.47 -4.81 19.98
N GLY A 58 15.95 -5.54 18.98
CA GLY A 58 14.83 -6.47 19.13
C GLY A 58 13.45 -5.84 18.92
N THR A 59 13.36 -4.52 18.77
CA THR A 59 12.10 -3.84 18.42
C THR A 59 11.71 -4.20 16.99
N ILE A 60 10.44 -4.59 16.79
CA ILE A 60 9.89 -4.96 15.49
C ILE A 60 8.61 -4.18 15.18
N PRO A 61 8.45 -3.67 13.95
CA PRO A 61 7.21 -3.04 13.52
C PRO A 61 6.13 -4.10 13.23
N LYS A 62 4.87 -3.66 13.20
CA LYS A 62 3.71 -4.48 12.84
C LYS A 62 2.77 -3.70 11.93
N PHE A 63 2.04 -4.39 11.08
CA PHE A 63 0.93 -3.78 10.37
C PHE A 63 -0.18 -3.39 11.34
N ALA A 64 -0.88 -2.30 11.02
CA ALA A 64 -2.10 -1.96 11.73
C ALA A 64 -3.17 -3.05 11.49
N PRO A 65 -4.03 -3.36 12.49
CA PRO A 65 -4.97 -4.48 12.39
C PRO A 65 -5.86 -4.43 11.14
N GLN A 66 -6.38 -3.25 10.79
CA GLN A 66 -7.29 -3.04 9.66
C GLN A 66 -6.68 -3.36 8.28
N VAL A 67 -5.35 -3.42 8.19
CA VAL A 67 -4.65 -3.78 6.94
C VAL A 67 -4.75 -5.28 6.65
N LYS A 68 -5.04 -6.10 7.67
CA LYS A 68 -5.06 -7.57 7.55
C LYS A 68 -6.36 -8.09 6.93
N ASP A 69 -7.46 -7.37 7.12
CA ASP A 69 -8.80 -7.82 6.73
C ASP A 69 -9.08 -7.69 5.22
N ASN A 70 -8.26 -6.93 4.48
CA ASN A 70 -8.42 -6.66 3.04
C ASN A 70 -9.83 -6.19 2.65
N ARG A 71 -10.54 -5.56 3.59
CA ARG A 71 -11.94 -5.20 3.46
C ARG A 71 -12.22 -3.80 3.96
N ILE A 72 -13.27 -3.22 3.42
CA ILE A 72 -13.87 -1.98 3.90
C ILE A 72 -15.39 -2.14 3.93
N GLU A 73 -16.07 -1.32 4.73
CA GLU A 73 -17.53 -1.34 4.80
C GLU A 73 -18.20 -0.80 3.53
N ASN A 74 -17.54 0.12 2.83
CA ASN A 74 -18.08 0.73 1.62
C ASN A 74 -18.10 -0.27 0.45
N ASN A 75 -19.27 -0.47 -0.14
CA ASN A 75 -19.47 -1.37 -1.28
C ASN A 75 -19.24 -0.69 -2.65
N GLU A 76 -19.14 0.64 -2.69
CA GLU A 76 -18.83 1.39 -3.91
C GLU A 76 -17.38 1.18 -4.35
N LEU A 77 -17.05 1.66 -5.55
CA LEU A 77 -15.65 1.81 -5.95
C LEU A 77 -15.01 2.85 -5.02
N THR A 78 -14.10 2.41 -4.17
CA THR A 78 -13.42 3.29 -3.20
C THR A 78 -11.94 3.34 -3.51
N ILE A 79 -11.39 4.54 -3.65
CA ILE A 79 -9.96 4.75 -3.92
C ILE A 79 -9.41 5.68 -2.84
N TYR A 80 -8.52 5.13 -2.01
CA TYR A 80 -7.66 5.90 -1.13
C TYR A 80 -6.43 6.35 -1.92
N TYR A 81 -6.08 7.63 -1.85
CA TYR A 81 -4.93 8.16 -2.57
C TYR A 81 -4.24 9.30 -1.83
N ASP A 82 -2.95 9.48 -2.09
CA ASP A 82 -2.22 10.69 -1.72
C ASP A 82 -1.52 11.30 -2.95
N ARG A 83 -0.87 12.46 -2.77
CA ARG A 83 -0.19 13.19 -3.86
C ARG A 83 1.31 12.92 -3.93
N GLN A 84 1.80 11.78 -3.41
CA GLN A 84 3.22 11.43 -3.47
C GLN A 84 3.67 11.04 -4.89
N CYS A 85 2.76 10.60 -5.75
CA CYS A 85 3.06 10.17 -7.12
C CYS A 85 2.45 11.15 -8.16
N PRO A 86 3.22 11.65 -9.13
CA PRO A 86 2.74 12.64 -10.11
C PRO A 86 1.64 12.08 -11.02
N TYR A 87 1.52 10.76 -11.14
CA TYR A 87 0.49 10.10 -11.96
C TYR A 87 -0.89 10.04 -11.29
N VAL A 88 -0.98 10.24 -9.96
CA VAL A 88 -2.24 10.11 -9.21
C VAL A 88 -3.29 11.10 -9.68
N ASN A 89 -2.93 12.38 -9.83
CA ASN A 89 -3.89 13.42 -10.24
C ASN A 89 -4.53 13.10 -11.60
N GLN A 90 -3.73 12.68 -12.58
CA GLN A 90 -4.25 12.31 -13.90
C GLN A 90 -5.14 11.07 -13.84
N ALA A 91 -4.79 10.08 -13.02
CA ALA A 91 -5.62 8.88 -12.84
C ALA A 91 -6.97 9.23 -12.19
N ILE A 92 -6.95 10.04 -11.14
CA ILE A 92 -8.16 10.50 -10.44
C ILE A 92 -9.11 11.21 -11.39
N GLU A 93 -8.63 12.17 -12.19
CA GLU A 93 -9.49 12.91 -13.12
C GLU A 93 -10.11 11.99 -14.20
N ARG A 94 -9.34 11.05 -14.74
CA ARG A 94 -9.86 10.05 -15.69
C ARG A 94 -10.91 9.15 -15.06
N ILE A 95 -10.71 8.72 -13.81
CA ILE A 95 -11.66 7.87 -13.07
C ILE A 95 -12.95 8.65 -12.78
N LYS A 96 -12.86 9.90 -12.31
CA LYS A 96 -14.01 10.78 -12.09
C LYS A 96 -14.84 10.93 -13.36
N GLN A 97 -14.20 11.25 -14.48
CA GLN A 97 -14.87 11.42 -15.77
C GLN A 97 -15.57 10.12 -16.21
N TYR A 98 -14.87 9.00 -16.15
CA TYR A 98 -15.43 7.71 -16.53
C TYR A 98 -16.63 7.33 -15.66
N CYS A 99 -16.50 7.44 -14.34
CA CYS A 99 -17.55 7.08 -13.40
C CYS A 99 -18.77 7.99 -13.53
N GLY A 100 -18.57 9.31 -13.72
CA GLY A 100 -19.64 10.26 -13.98
C GLY A 100 -20.43 9.95 -15.25
N LEU A 101 -19.74 9.68 -16.37
CA LEU A 101 -20.39 9.34 -17.64
C LEU A 101 -21.16 8.02 -17.58
N ASN A 102 -20.69 7.04 -16.81
CA ASN A 102 -21.27 5.71 -16.72
C ASN A 102 -22.17 5.51 -15.48
N ARG A 103 -22.43 6.57 -14.71
CA ARG A 103 -23.22 6.54 -13.46
C ARG A 103 -22.74 5.47 -12.47
N VAL A 104 -21.42 5.32 -12.36
CA VAL A 104 -20.78 4.42 -11.39
C VAL A 104 -20.50 5.23 -10.11
N PRO A 105 -21.07 4.85 -8.96
CA PRO A 105 -20.72 5.47 -7.68
C PRO A 105 -19.24 5.26 -7.37
N VAL A 106 -18.54 6.34 -7.02
CA VAL A 106 -17.13 6.32 -6.69
C VAL A 106 -16.84 7.20 -5.49
N SER A 107 -16.14 6.64 -4.52
CA SER A 107 -15.65 7.31 -3.32
C SER A 107 -14.15 7.53 -3.46
N LEU A 108 -13.72 8.79 -3.59
CA LEU A 108 -12.31 9.18 -3.71
C LEU A 108 -11.86 9.84 -2.40
N ILE A 109 -10.99 9.16 -1.66
CA ILE A 109 -10.60 9.55 -0.31
C ILE A 109 -9.13 9.98 -0.31
N GLU A 110 -8.91 11.29 -0.18
CA GLU A 110 -7.56 11.85 -0.09
C GLU A 110 -6.97 11.65 1.31
N VAL A 111 -5.76 11.09 1.34
CA VAL A 111 -4.94 10.82 2.53
C VAL A 111 -3.93 11.96 2.68
N ASP A 112 -4.39 13.04 3.31
CA ASP A 112 -3.66 14.31 3.48
C ASP A 112 -3.20 14.55 4.94
N THR A 113 -3.49 13.62 5.85
CA THR A 113 -3.08 13.69 7.26
C THR A 113 -2.41 12.42 7.72
N LEU A 114 -1.55 12.55 8.74
CA LEU A 114 -0.92 11.41 9.42
C LEU A 114 -1.96 10.43 9.99
N GLN A 115 -3.07 10.96 10.52
CA GLN A 115 -4.12 10.12 11.09
C GLN A 115 -4.76 9.25 10.01
N LYS A 116 -5.18 9.85 8.88
CA LYS A 116 -5.73 9.09 7.75
C LYS A 116 -4.74 8.03 7.27
N ALA A 117 -3.46 8.38 7.14
CA ALA A 117 -2.43 7.44 6.71
C ALA A 117 -2.26 6.25 7.66
N LYS A 118 -2.41 6.46 8.97
CA LYS A 118 -2.36 5.39 9.99
C LYS A 118 -3.63 4.52 10.03
N GLU A 119 -4.77 5.05 9.60
CA GLU A 119 -6.07 4.38 9.60
C GLU A 119 -6.36 3.62 8.30
N LEU A 120 -5.46 3.69 7.30
CA LEU A 120 -5.68 3.05 6.01
C LEU A 120 -5.89 1.54 6.11
N PRO A 121 -6.84 0.98 5.32
CA PRO A 121 -7.15 -0.45 5.29
C PRO A 121 -6.21 -1.25 4.36
N CYS A 122 -5.05 -0.69 3.96
CA CYS A 122 -4.10 -1.37 3.08
C CYS A 122 -2.65 -0.95 3.38
N VAL A 123 -1.69 -1.72 2.86
CA VAL A 123 -0.25 -1.57 3.19
C VAL A 123 0.43 -0.36 2.53
N PHE A 124 -0.22 0.29 1.56
CA PHE A 124 0.31 1.47 0.87
C PHE A 124 -0.53 2.70 1.19
N ASN A 125 0.13 3.82 1.43
CA ASN A 125 -0.50 5.09 1.74
C ASN A 125 -0.85 5.93 0.51
N ASN A 126 -0.25 5.64 -0.64
CA ASN A 126 -0.36 6.47 -1.84
C ASN A 126 -1.50 6.08 -2.78
N TRP A 127 -1.86 4.81 -2.85
CA TRP A 127 -2.92 4.31 -3.71
C TRP A 127 -3.45 2.96 -3.23
N GLY A 128 -4.75 2.88 -2.98
CA GLY A 128 -5.43 1.64 -2.62
C GLY A 128 -6.85 1.62 -3.17
N VAL A 129 -7.17 0.61 -3.98
CA VAL A 129 -8.47 0.43 -4.63
C VAL A 129 -9.24 -0.69 -3.95
N PHE A 130 -10.50 -0.41 -3.66
CA PHE A 130 -11.48 -1.36 -3.15
C PHE A 130 -12.74 -1.31 -4.00
N TYR A 131 -13.41 -2.45 -4.15
CA TYR A 131 -14.71 -2.53 -4.80
C TYR A 131 -15.57 -3.59 -4.12
N LYS A 132 -16.85 -3.30 -3.87
CA LYS A 132 -17.75 -4.19 -3.11
C LYS A 132 -17.16 -4.62 -1.76
N GLY A 133 -16.49 -3.68 -1.09
CA GLY A 133 -15.85 -3.92 0.20
C GLY A 133 -14.59 -4.79 0.15
N ILE A 134 -14.06 -5.15 -1.02
CA ILE A 134 -12.90 -6.04 -1.16
C ILE A 134 -11.71 -5.28 -1.76
N PHE A 135 -10.51 -5.53 -1.23
CA PHE A 135 -9.25 -5.00 -1.77
C PHE A 135 -8.99 -5.52 -3.20
N GLU A 136 -8.73 -4.59 -4.12
CA GLU A 136 -8.50 -4.89 -5.53
C GLU A 136 -7.03 -4.77 -5.91
N THR A 137 -6.41 -3.62 -5.61
CA THR A 137 -5.04 -3.33 -6.08
C THR A 137 -4.45 -2.08 -5.42
N VAL A 138 -3.12 -2.01 -5.36
CA VAL A 138 -2.34 -0.80 -5.04
C VAL A 138 -1.73 -0.16 -6.29
N ASN A 139 -1.94 -0.76 -7.46
CA ASN A 139 -1.49 -0.21 -8.72
C ASN A 139 -2.46 0.87 -9.20
N VAL A 140 -1.91 2.02 -9.59
CA VAL A 140 -2.67 3.12 -10.22
C VAL A 140 -3.45 2.59 -11.42
N LEU A 141 -4.73 2.94 -11.50
CA LEU A 141 -5.63 2.41 -12.52
C LEU A 141 -5.52 3.18 -13.83
N ASP A 142 -5.57 2.45 -14.93
CA ASP A 142 -6.07 2.97 -16.20
C ASP A 142 -7.56 2.59 -16.39
N ILE A 143 -8.17 3.10 -17.47
CA ILE A 143 -9.60 2.84 -17.76
C ILE A 143 -9.87 1.36 -18.09
N ALA A 144 -8.91 0.65 -18.68
CA ALA A 144 -9.08 -0.76 -19.02
C ALA A 144 -9.13 -1.63 -17.75
N TYR A 145 -8.25 -1.34 -16.78
CA TYR A 145 -8.22 -2.02 -15.51
C TYR A 145 -9.43 -1.67 -14.65
N LEU A 146 -9.81 -0.39 -14.60
CA LEU A 146 -11.05 0.04 -13.95
C LEU A 146 -12.27 -0.75 -14.47
N LYS A 147 -12.42 -0.87 -15.80
CA LYS A 147 -13.50 -1.66 -16.42
C LYS A 147 -13.49 -3.13 -16.02
N ARG A 148 -12.32 -3.72 -15.78
CA ARG A 148 -12.22 -5.13 -15.32
C ARG A 148 -12.69 -5.28 -13.87
N ILE A 149 -12.36 -4.32 -13.01
CA ILE A 149 -12.81 -4.32 -11.61
C ILE A 149 -14.34 -4.20 -11.57
N LEU A 150 -14.91 -3.27 -12.34
CA LEU A 150 -16.36 -3.00 -12.37
C LEU A 150 -17.21 -4.13 -12.98
N LYS A 151 -16.60 -5.14 -13.60
CA LYS A 151 -17.30 -6.33 -14.12
C LYS A 151 -17.50 -7.44 -13.08
N LYS A 152 -16.87 -7.31 -11.91
CA LYS A 152 -17.04 -8.23 -10.78
C LYS A 152 -18.40 -8.02 -10.10
#